data_AF-W0FL63-F1
#
_entry.id   AF-W0FL63-F1
#
_cell.length_a   1.000
_cell.length_b   1.000
_cell.length_c   1.000
_cell.angle_alpha   90.00
_cell.angle_beta   90.00
_cell.angle_gamma   90.00
#
_symmetry.space_group_name_H-M   'P 1'
#
loop_
_entity.id
_entity.type
_entity.pdbx_description
1 polymer ?
#
loop_
_entity_poly.entity_id
_entity_poly.type
_entity_poly.pdbx_seq_one_letter_code
_entity_poly.pdbx_strand_id
1 'polypeptide(L)'
;MKKKLTALLLALVLILSVGSALADTYYRVNTSWLKARADASFDAEVLDSYRRDFAVTIAKRYKGGWAKVRFRPSGNTAFVQTKYLKKASASYTAYVNQDKTVVYEGPATSFSSVASFNKGSTVTVLTHGSAFDYVSTSKGKGYIRNTHLTKSKPDGKTAHVKNPANRTVNLRKGPGTGYKVLAEYRPGTKITVLQYGSEWCKIKVGGRTGYMMTRYIDQN
;
A
#
# COMPACT_ATOMS: atom_id res chain seq x y z
N MET A 1 -67.08 -9.76 24.81
CA MET A 1 -66.21 -10.97 24.74
C MET A 1 -64.86 -10.58 24.14
N LYS A 2 -63.80 -10.54 24.95
CA LYS A 2 -62.44 -10.16 24.51
C LYS A 2 -61.79 -11.35 23.78
N LYS A 3 -61.63 -11.30 22.46
CA LYS A 3 -60.86 -12.30 21.71
C LYS A 3 -59.38 -11.94 21.77
N LYS A 4 -58.57 -12.82 22.38
CA LYS A 4 -57.10 -12.75 22.37
C LYS A 4 -56.61 -13.08 20.95
N LEU A 5 -55.93 -12.15 20.29
CA LEU A 5 -55.20 -12.41 19.06
C LEU A 5 -53.79 -12.89 19.44
N THR A 6 -53.51 -14.16 19.16
CA THR A 6 -52.17 -14.76 19.24
C THR A 6 -51.32 -14.25 18.09
N ALA A 7 -50.17 -13.65 18.40
CA ALA A 7 -49.18 -13.21 17.42
C ALA A 7 -48.40 -14.44 16.90
N LEU A 8 -48.49 -14.70 15.60
CA LEU A 8 -47.66 -15.67 14.89
C LEU A 8 -46.37 -14.98 14.46
N LEU A 9 -45.26 -15.29 15.13
CA LEU A 9 -43.93 -14.78 14.77
C LEU A 9 -43.46 -15.52 13.51
N LEU A 10 -43.55 -14.88 12.35
CA LEU A 10 -42.93 -15.39 11.12
C LEU A 10 -41.43 -15.06 11.16
N ALA A 11 -40.60 -16.03 11.57
CA ALA A 11 -39.17 -15.91 11.51
C ALA A 11 -38.69 -15.99 10.05
N LEU A 12 -38.56 -14.83 9.39
CA LEU A 12 -37.90 -14.72 8.10
C LEU A 12 -36.39 -14.90 8.30
N VAL A 13 -35.89 -16.11 8.07
CA VAL A 13 -34.45 -16.38 8.00
C VAL A 13 -33.91 -15.77 6.71
N LEU A 14 -33.42 -14.54 6.81
CA LEU A 14 -32.69 -13.88 5.73
C LEU A 14 -31.32 -14.54 5.58
N ILE A 15 -31.21 -15.54 4.71
CA ILE A 15 -29.91 -16.06 4.28
C ILE A 15 -29.27 -14.96 3.41
N LEU A 16 -28.47 -14.10 4.04
CA LEU A 16 -27.54 -13.21 3.34
C LEU A 16 -26.48 -14.10 2.66
N SER A 17 -26.76 -14.53 1.44
CA SER A 17 -25.72 -15.01 0.54
C SER A 17 -24.80 -13.82 0.29
N VAL A 18 -23.70 -13.74 1.04
CA VAL A 18 -22.53 -12.96 0.63
C VAL A 18 -22.00 -13.63 -0.62
N GLY A 19 -22.59 -13.27 -1.76
CA GLY A 19 -22.01 -13.55 -3.06
C GLY A 19 -20.60 -12.98 -3.01
N SER A 20 -19.60 -13.86 -3.01
CA SER A 20 -18.21 -13.46 -3.04
C SER A 20 -18.03 -12.64 -4.31
N ALA A 21 -17.96 -11.32 -4.19
CA ALA A 21 -17.72 -10.46 -5.34
C ALA A 21 -16.43 -10.96 -6.00
N LEU A 22 -16.53 -11.39 -7.26
CA LEU A 22 -15.36 -11.82 -8.02
C LEU A 22 -14.31 -10.72 -7.92
N ALA A 23 -13.08 -11.08 -7.58
CA ALA A 23 -12.00 -10.12 -7.48
C ALA A 23 -11.89 -9.33 -8.79
N ASP A 24 -11.90 -8.00 -8.69
CA ASP A 24 -11.68 -7.10 -9.82
C ASP A 24 -10.45 -7.57 -10.63
N THR A 25 -10.64 -7.85 -11.93
CA THR A 25 -9.49 -8.08 -12.82
C THR A 25 -8.89 -6.74 -13.22
N TYR A 26 -7.67 -6.48 -12.76
CA TYR A 26 -6.95 -5.26 -13.07
C TYR A 26 -6.12 -5.34 -14.35
N TYR A 27 -6.00 -4.19 -15.00
CA TYR A 27 -5.08 -3.92 -16.10
C TYR A 27 -4.33 -2.63 -15.78
N ARG A 28 -3.24 -2.36 -16.50
CA ARG A 28 -2.56 -1.06 -16.47
C ARG A 28 -2.36 -0.49 -17.86
N VAL A 29 -2.28 0.82 -17.96
CA VAL A 29 -1.85 1.51 -19.18
C VAL A 29 -0.40 1.13 -19.50
N ASN A 30 -0.17 0.61 -20.71
CA ASN A 30 1.14 0.13 -21.19
C ASN A 30 1.67 0.94 -22.40
N THR A 31 1.25 2.19 -22.49
CA THR A 31 1.76 3.18 -23.45
C THR A 31 2.14 4.45 -22.69
N SER A 32 2.91 5.35 -23.30
CA SER A 32 3.30 6.62 -22.65
C SER A 32 2.07 7.47 -22.35
N TRP A 33 1.12 7.55 -23.27
CA TRP A 33 -0.15 8.26 -23.12
C TRP A 33 -1.29 7.47 -23.77
N LEU A 34 -2.34 7.21 -23.00
CA LEU A 34 -3.58 6.58 -23.43
C LEU A 34 -4.68 7.64 -23.50
N LYS A 35 -5.24 7.84 -24.69
CA LYS A 35 -6.43 8.68 -24.86
C LYS A 35 -7.67 7.93 -24.38
N ALA A 36 -8.39 8.56 -23.45
CA ALA A 36 -9.67 8.11 -22.94
C ALA A 36 -10.78 8.88 -23.65
N ARG A 37 -11.73 8.17 -24.26
CA ARG A 37 -12.71 8.75 -25.18
C ARG A 37 -14.15 8.58 -24.72
N ALA A 38 -15.03 9.44 -25.25
CA ALA A 38 -16.46 9.42 -24.97
C ALA A 38 -17.17 8.19 -25.55
N ASP A 39 -16.66 7.62 -26.65
CA ASP A 39 -17.22 6.44 -27.31
C ASP A 39 -16.10 5.52 -27.87
N ALA A 40 -16.46 4.29 -28.25
CA ALA A 40 -15.63 3.26 -28.85
C ALA A 40 -15.22 3.56 -30.31
N SER A 41 -14.72 4.77 -30.56
CA SER A 41 -14.30 5.25 -31.88
C SER A 41 -13.04 6.10 -31.80
N PHE A 42 -12.25 6.13 -32.88
CA PHE A 42 -11.09 7.03 -33.00
C PHE A 42 -11.50 8.48 -33.24
N ASP A 43 -12.72 8.71 -33.73
CA ASP A 43 -13.28 10.03 -34.02
C ASP A 43 -14.03 10.61 -32.81
N ALA A 44 -14.29 9.79 -31.79
CA ALA A 44 -14.94 10.23 -30.57
C ALA A 44 -14.08 11.24 -29.80
N GLU A 45 -14.74 12.18 -29.12
CA GLU A 45 -14.12 13.17 -28.25
C GLU A 45 -13.14 12.52 -27.26
N VAL A 46 -11.99 13.15 -27.08
CA VAL A 46 -10.99 12.76 -26.08
C VAL A 46 -11.34 13.47 -24.78
N LEU A 47 -11.86 12.72 -23.82
CA LEU A 47 -12.23 13.23 -22.50
C LEU A 47 -11.00 13.51 -21.63
N ASP A 48 -9.97 12.67 -21.75
CA ASP A 48 -8.79 12.72 -20.88
C ASP A 48 -7.61 11.92 -21.47
N SER A 49 -6.43 12.07 -20.88
CA SER A 49 -5.22 11.31 -21.22
C SER A 49 -4.53 10.75 -19.98
N TYR A 50 -4.32 9.44 -19.97
CA TYR A 50 -3.69 8.73 -18.85
C TYR A 50 -2.31 8.27 -19.23
N ARG A 51 -1.31 8.57 -18.39
CA ARG A 51 0.04 8.06 -18.61
C ARG A 51 0.17 6.57 -18.32
N ARG A 52 1.33 6.01 -18.66
CA ARG A 52 1.74 4.65 -18.30
C ARG A 52 1.46 4.33 -16.82
N ASP A 53 1.14 3.07 -16.55
CA ASP A 53 0.92 2.46 -15.23
C ASP A 53 -0.38 2.82 -14.51
N PHE A 54 -1.20 3.74 -15.03
CA PHE A 54 -2.54 3.92 -14.49
C PHE A 54 -3.32 2.60 -14.53
N ALA A 55 -3.83 2.19 -13.38
CA ALA A 55 -4.61 0.99 -13.21
C ALA A 55 -6.06 1.21 -13.67
N VAL A 56 -6.61 0.20 -14.33
CA VAL A 56 -7.99 0.19 -14.81
C VAL A 56 -8.64 -1.17 -14.57
N THR A 57 -9.96 -1.18 -14.46
CA THR A 57 -10.75 -2.39 -14.67
C THR A 57 -11.52 -2.26 -15.98
N ILE A 58 -11.74 -3.37 -16.67
CA ILE A 58 -12.57 -3.41 -17.88
C ILE A 58 -14.00 -3.75 -17.45
N ALA A 59 -14.94 -2.87 -17.72
CA ALA A 59 -16.37 -3.11 -17.49
C ALA A 59 -16.98 -3.90 -18.65
N LYS A 60 -16.64 -3.55 -19.89
CA LYS A 60 -17.16 -4.23 -21.10
C LYS A 60 -16.19 -4.08 -22.27
N ARG A 61 -16.10 -5.12 -23.10
CA ARG A 61 -15.35 -5.13 -24.37
C ARG A 61 -16.29 -4.92 -25.56
N TYR A 62 -15.76 -4.31 -26.62
CA TYR A 62 -16.47 -3.95 -27.85
C TYR A 62 -15.64 -4.39 -29.07
N LYS A 63 -16.26 -4.36 -30.26
CA LYS A 63 -15.58 -4.65 -31.54
C LYS A 63 -14.44 -3.65 -31.79
N GLY A 64 -13.51 -4.01 -32.67
CA GLY A 64 -12.38 -3.13 -33.04
C GLY A 64 -11.36 -2.88 -31.92
N GLY A 65 -11.31 -3.75 -30.91
CA GLY A 65 -10.34 -3.67 -29.83
C GLY A 65 -10.67 -2.63 -28.76
N TRP A 66 -11.91 -2.14 -28.68
CA TRP A 66 -12.33 -1.15 -27.68
C TRP A 66 -12.82 -1.79 -26.38
N ALA A 67 -12.69 -1.06 -25.27
CA ALA A 67 -13.29 -1.40 -24.00
C ALA A 67 -13.77 -0.14 -23.25
N LYS A 68 -14.92 -0.26 -22.57
CA LYS A 68 -15.31 0.69 -21.53
C LYS A 68 -14.59 0.29 -20.24
N VAL A 69 -13.76 1.20 -19.73
CA VAL A 69 -12.92 0.98 -18.56
C VAL A 69 -13.30 1.91 -17.42
N ARG A 70 -12.88 1.55 -16.21
CA ARG A 70 -12.92 2.43 -15.04
C ARG A 70 -11.51 2.62 -14.50
N PHE A 71 -11.03 3.86 -14.52
CA PHE A 71 -9.72 4.24 -14.00
C PHE A 71 -9.69 4.21 -12.48
N ARG A 72 -8.49 4.05 -11.93
CA ARG A 72 -8.26 3.96 -10.49
C ARG A 72 -7.19 4.96 -10.03
N PRO A 73 -7.34 5.56 -8.84
CA PRO A 73 -8.49 5.44 -7.93
C PRO A 73 -9.68 6.33 -8.32
N SER A 74 -9.53 7.28 -9.26
CA SER A 74 -10.54 8.31 -9.57
C SER A 74 -11.94 7.77 -9.86
N GLY A 75 -12.04 6.58 -10.44
CA GLY A 75 -13.32 5.97 -10.80
C GLY A 75 -13.91 6.50 -12.10
N ASN A 76 -13.21 7.41 -12.79
CA ASN A 76 -13.61 7.91 -14.12
C ASN A 76 -13.77 6.75 -15.09
N THR A 77 -14.80 6.82 -15.94
CA THR A 77 -15.04 5.81 -16.97
C THR A 77 -14.92 6.40 -18.36
N ALA A 78 -14.32 5.66 -19.28
CA ALA A 78 -14.18 6.06 -20.67
C ALA A 78 -13.94 4.85 -21.57
N PHE A 79 -13.95 5.08 -22.88
CA PHE A 79 -13.58 4.08 -23.87
C PHE A 79 -12.10 4.19 -24.23
N VAL A 80 -11.42 3.04 -24.30
CA VAL A 80 -10.00 2.97 -24.62
C VAL A 80 -9.68 1.80 -25.55
N GLN A 81 -8.59 1.94 -26.30
CA GLN A 81 -8.02 0.87 -27.12
C GLN A 81 -7.30 -0.16 -26.23
N THR A 82 -7.79 -1.40 -26.25
CA THR A 82 -7.31 -2.48 -25.37
C THR A 82 -5.88 -2.94 -25.66
N LYS A 83 -5.36 -2.69 -26.87
CA LYS A 83 -3.95 -2.95 -27.22
C LYS A 83 -2.96 -2.16 -26.35
N TYR A 84 -3.41 -1.07 -25.73
CA TYR A 84 -2.63 -0.26 -24.81
C TYR A 84 -2.79 -0.66 -23.34
N LEU A 85 -3.54 -1.73 -23.06
CA LEU A 85 -3.72 -2.26 -21.72
C LEU A 85 -2.91 -3.54 -21.54
N LYS A 86 -2.21 -3.65 -20.42
CA LYS A 86 -1.56 -4.89 -19.99
C LYS A 86 -2.34 -5.49 -18.82
N LYS A 87 -2.81 -6.73 -18.96
CA LYS A 87 -3.48 -7.46 -17.87
C LYS A 87 -2.50 -7.65 -16.70
N ALA A 88 -2.98 -7.43 -15.48
CA ALA A 88 -2.19 -7.67 -14.29
C ALA A 88 -2.05 -9.18 -14.04
N SER A 89 -0.90 -9.56 -13.47
CA SER A 89 -0.73 -10.88 -12.86
C SER A 89 -1.61 -11.01 -11.62
N ALA A 90 -1.68 -12.22 -11.05
CA ALA A 90 -2.36 -12.46 -9.79
C ALA A 90 -1.83 -11.48 -8.70
N SER A 91 -2.75 -10.97 -7.89
CA SER A 91 -2.38 -10.10 -6.78
C SER A 91 -1.56 -10.86 -5.76
N TYR A 92 -0.70 -10.14 -5.04
CA TYR A 92 0.13 -10.73 -3.99
C TYR A 92 0.34 -9.74 -2.85
N THR A 93 0.62 -10.28 -1.66
CA THR A 93 0.98 -9.47 -0.50
C THR A 93 2.45 -9.04 -0.60
N ALA A 94 2.70 -7.76 -0.33
CA ALA A 94 4.04 -7.19 -0.24
C ALA A 94 4.18 -6.40 1.08
N TYR A 95 5.43 -6.14 1.45
CA TYR A 95 5.81 -5.40 2.64
C TYR A 95 6.55 -4.13 2.27
N VAL A 96 6.17 -3.03 2.91
CA VAL A 96 6.87 -1.75 2.83
C VAL A 96 8.26 -1.90 3.43
N ASN A 97 9.31 -1.51 2.71
CA ASN A 97 10.70 -1.74 3.11
C ASN A 97 11.39 -0.56 3.81
N GLN A 98 10.72 0.59 3.90
CA GLN A 98 11.22 1.80 4.55
C GLN A 98 10.10 2.64 5.17
N ASP A 99 10.44 3.38 6.22
CA ASP A 99 9.49 4.24 6.91
C ASP A 99 8.97 5.40 6.04
N LYS A 100 7.78 5.89 6.39
CA LYS A 100 7.11 7.03 5.73
C LYS A 100 6.92 6.85 4.21
N THR A 101 6.80 5.63 3.73
CA THR A 101 6.50 5.37 2.31
C THR A 101 5.08 5.83 1.98
N VAL A 102 4.97 6.72 0.99
CA VAL A 102 3.69 7.33 0.60
C VAL A 102 2.99 6.50 -0.47
N VAL A 103 1.66 6.41 -0.35
CA VAL A 103 0.74 5.94 -1.37
C VAL A 103 0.08 7.17 -2.00
N TYR A 104 0.08 7.26 -3.33
CA TYR A 104 -0.38 8.41 -4.11
C TYR A 104 -1.67 8.10 -4.89
N GLU A 105 -2.38 9.14 -5.31
CA GLU A 105 -3.58 9.01 -6.16
C GLU A 105 -3.27 8.74 -7.64
N GLY A 106 -2.00 8.74 -8.03
CA GLY A 106 -1.56 8.39 -9.38
C GLY A 106 -0.14 7.81 -9.38
N PRO A 107 0.30 7.20 -10.50
CA PRO A 107 1.62 6.57 -10.62
C PRO A 107 2.75 7.61 -10.80
N ALA A 108 2.84 8.60 -9.91
CA ALA A 108 3.90 9.61 -9.80
C ALA A 108 3.79 10.35 -8.46
N THR A 109 4.89 10.92 -7.99
CA THR A 109 4.92 11.66 -6.71
C THR A 109 4.33 13.06 -6.77
N SER A 110 3.96 13.55 -7.96
CA SER A 110 3.25 14.82 -8.14
C SER A 110 1.75 14.73 -7.81
N PHE A 111 1.23 13.52 -7.57
CA PHE A 111 -0.16 13.31 -7.18
C PHE A 111 -0.33 13.50 -5.68
N SER A 112 -1.56 13.82 -5.28
CA SER A 112 -1.95 13.87 -3.87
C SER A 112 -1.64 12.55 -3.15
N SER A 113 -1.31 12.64 -1.87
CA SER A 113 -1.07 11.47 -1.02
C SER A 113 -2.39 10.92 -0.47
N VAL A 114 -2.58 9.61 -0.59
CA VAL A 114 -3.67 8.87 0.08
C VAL A 114 -3.31 8.58 1.53
N ALA A 115 -2.11 8.07 1.77
CA ALA A 115 -1.63 7.68 3.11
C ALA A 115 -0.11 7.48 3.13
N SER A 116 0.47 7.33 4.33
CA SER A 116 1.87 6.97 4.54
C SER A 116 1.98 5.74 5.43
N PHE A 117 2.91 4.84 5.10
CA PHE A 117 3.13 3.57 5.77
C PHE A 117 4.58 3.42 6.22
N ASN A 118 4.76 2.72 7.34
CA ASN A 118 6.08 2.45 7.88
C ASN A 118 6.62 1.10 7.39
N LYS A 119 7.93 0.90 7.57
CA LYS A 119 8.58 -0.37 7.26
C LYS A 119 7.86 -1.53 7.96
N GLY A 120 7.62 -2.61 7.22
CA GLY A 120 6.93 -3.81 7.68
C GLY A 120 5.40 -3.76 7.54
N SER A 121 4.80 -2.61 7.19
CA SER A 121 3.39 -2.54 6.82
C SER A 121 3.11 -3.42 5.59
N THR A 122 1.97 -4.10 5.60
CA THR A 122 1.53 -4.97 4.50
C THR A 122 0.64 -4.20 3.53
N VAL A 123 0.77 -4.52 2.25
CA VAL A 123 -0.11 -4.06 1.16
C VAL A 123 -0.40 -5.22 0.22
N THR A 124 -1.52 -5.17 -0.50
CA THR A 124 -1.80 -6.11 -1.60
C THR A 124 -1.50 -5.42 -2.92
N VAL A 125 -0.53 -5.92 -3.68
CA VAL A 125 -0.22 -5.46 -5.03
C VAL A 125 -1.30 -5.98 -5.98
N LEU A 126 -2.02 -5.05 -6.62
CA LEU A 126 -3.09 -5.32 -7.57
C LEU A 126 -2.60 -5.19 -9.02
N THR A 127 -1.67 -4.27 -9.28
CA THR A 127 -0.93 -4.18 -10.54
C THR A 127 0.54 -3.87 -10.27
N HIS A 128 1.44 -4.53 -11.00
CA HIS A 128 2.86 -4.21 -10.98
C HIS A 128 3.20 -3.24 -12.12
N GLY A 129 3.71 -2.07 -11.78
CA GLY A 129 4.08 -1.00 -12.72
C GLY A 129 5.58 -0.92 -12.99
N SER A 130 5.98 0.04 -13.83
CA SER A 130 7.40 0.29 -14.11
C SER A 130 8.11 0.98 -12.94
N ALA A 131 7.46 1.96 -12.32
CA ALA A 131 7.97 2.66 -11.13
C ALA A 131 7.01 2.64 -9.94
N PHE A 132 5.71 2.49 -10.20
CA PHE A 132 4.68 2.49 -9.17
C PHE A 132 3.76 1.28 -9.32
N ASP A 133 3.49 0.60 -8.22
CA ASP A 133 2.50 -0.45 -8.14
C ASP A 133 1.16 0.13 -7.68
N TYR A 134 0.05 -0.32 -8.26
CA TYR A 134 -1.27 -0.04 -7.71
C TYR A 134 -1.58 -1.07 -6.63
N VAL A 135 -1.89 -0.59 -5.43
CA VAL A 135 -2.02 -1.42 -4.22
C VAL A 135 -3.34 -1.19 -3.51
N SER A 136 -3.78 -2.20 -2.77
CA SER A 136 -4.78 -2.08 -1.71
C SER A 136 -4.09 -2.04 -0.36
N THR A 137 -4.49 -1.09 0.48
CA THR A 137 -3.97 -0.91 1.84
C THR A 137 -5.11 -0.82 2.84
N SER A 138 -4.78 -0.79 4.14
CA SER A 138 -5.78 -0.55 5.20
C SER A 138 -6.37 0.87 5.21
N LYS A 139 -5.81 1.80 4.42
CA LYS A 139 -6.27 3.20 4.30
C LYS A 139 -6.84 3.54 2.94
N GLY A 140 -7.10 2.54 2.11
CA GLY A 140 -7.60 2.70 0.74
C GLY A 140 -6.63 2.19 -0.31
N LYS A 141 -6.99 2.37 -1.58
CA LYS A 141 -6.19 1.95 -2.73
C LYS A 141 -5.45 3.15 -3.33
N GLY A 142 -4.28 2.90 -3.91
CA GLY A 142 -3.48 3.94 -4.56
C GLY A 142 -2.17 3.40 -5.10
N TYR A 143 -1.24 4.28 -5.43
CA TYR A 143 0.03 3.95 -6.09
C TYR A 143 1.21 4.13 -5.15
N ILE A 144 2.06 3.12 -5.05
CA ILE A 144 3.26 3.13 -4.19
C ILE A 144 4.49 2.86 -5.05
N ARG A 145 5.64 3.47 -4.74
CA ARG A 145 6.87 3.17 -5.49
C ARG A 145 7.20 1.68 -5.35
N ASN A 146 7.38 0.98 -6.46
CA ASN A 146 7.62 -0.47 -6.46
C ASN A 146 8.94 -0.83 -5.75
N THR A 147 9.96 0.04 -5.83
CA THR A 147 11.23 -0.10 -5.11
C THR A 147 11.10 0.00 -3.59
N HIS A 148 9.95 0.47 -3.08
CA HIS A 148 9.66 0.54 -1.65
C HIS A 148 8.93 -0.70 -1.13
N LEU A 149 8.71 -1.70 -2.00
CA LEU A 149 8.03 -2.94 -1.68
C LEU A 149 8.98 -4.13 -1.77
N THR A 150 8.71 -5.14 -0.94
CA THR A 150 9.42 -6.42 -0.90
C THR A 150 8.42 -7.56 -0.73
N LYS A 151 8.70 -8.75 -1.28
CA LYS A 151 7.80 -9.90 -1.15
C LYS A 151 7.92 -10.59 0.22
N SER A 152 9.11 -10.58 0.79
CA SER A 152 9.35 -11.04 2.16
C SER A 152 9.26 -9.89 3.13
N LYS A 153 8.87 -10.19 4.37
CA LYS A 153 8.87 -9.19 5.44
C LYS A 153 10.31 -8.71 5.66
N PRO A 154 10.55 -7.39 5.71
CA PRO A 154 11.85 -6.89 6.09
C PRO A 154 12.15 -7.27 7.54
N ASP A 155 13.03 -8.25 7.72
CA ASP A 155 13.50 -8.63 9.04
C ASP A 155 14.55 -7.65 9.52
N GLY A 156 14.57 -7.41 10.83
CA GLY A 156 15.61 -6.61 11.44
C GLY A 156 16.86 -7.43 11.69
N LYS A 157 18.02 -6.79 11.62
CA LYS A 157 19.30 -7.44 11.93
C LYS A 157 19.50 -7.49 13.44
N THR A 158 19.99 -8.62 13.96
CA THR A 158 20.42 -8.70 15.36
C THR A 158 21.67 -7.82 15.54
N ALA A 159 21.74 -7.14 16.68
CA ALA A 159 22.84 -6.27 17.07
C ALA A 159 22.89 -6.15 18.61
N HIS A 160 23.90 -5.47 19.13
CA HIS A 160 24.04 -5.16 20.56
C HIS A 160 24.19 -3.66 20.79
N VAL A 161 23.74 -3.17 21.95
CA VAL A 161 24.07 -1.82 22.40
C VAL A 161 25.55 -1.77 22.75
N LYS A 162 26.27 -0.76 22.26
CA LYS A 162 27.65 -0.47 22.68
C LYS A 162 27.76 0.95 23.23
N ASN A 163 28.52 1.10 24.30
CA ASN A 163 28.96 2.40 24.79
C ASN A 163 30.31 2.20 25.50
N PRO A 164 31.43 2.68 24.93
CA PRO A 164 32.76 2.49 25.52
C PRO A 164 32.89 3.05 26.95
N ALA A 165 32.09 4.07 27.29
CA ALA A 165 32.06 4.62 28.64
C ALA A 165 31.26 3.77 29.65
N ASN A 166 30.77 2.60 29.23
CA ASN A 166 29.93 1.69 30.01
C ASN A 166 28.65 2.33 30.61
N ARG A 167 28.11 3.36 29.92
CA ARG A 167 26.87 4.05 30.31
C ARG A 167 25.67 3.57 29.51
N THR A 168 24.48 3.68 30.10
CA THR A 168 23.22 3.40 29.40
C THR A 168 23.05 4.28 28.15
N VAL A 169 22.32 3.75 27.17
CA VAL A 169 22.01 4.43 25.92
C VAL A 169 20.50 4.59 25.78
N ASN A 170 20.09 5.81 25.43
CA ASN A 170 18.69 6.17 25.27
C ASN A 170 18.07 5.53 24.02
N LEU A 171 16.92 4.89 24.20
CA LEU A 171 15.95 4.63 23.15
C LEU A 171 14.96 5.80 23.09
N ARG A 172 14.89 6.49 21.97
CA ARG A 172 14.05 7.70 21.80
C ARG A 172 12.86 7.47 20.89
N LYS A 173 11.83 8.30 21.01
CA LYS A 173 10.61 8.22 20.18
C LYS A 173 10.86 8.57 18.71
N GLY A 174 11.86 9.40 18.42
CA GLY A 174 12.23 9.84 17.08
C GLY A 174 13.74 10.00 16.90
N PRO A 175 14.21 10.18 15.66
CA PRO A 175 15.63 10.31 15.33
C PRO A 175 16.13 11.72 15.67
N GLY A 176 16.45 11.96 16.94
CA GLY A 176 16.97 13.24 17.42
C GLY A 176 17.04 13.32 18.95
N THR A 177 17.91 14.20 19.46
CA THR A 177 18.13 14.38 20.91
C THR A 177 16.96 15.08 21.62
N GLY A 178 16.15 15.86 20.89
CA GLY A 178 14.95 16.51 21.42
C GLY A 178 13.73 15.58 21.57
N TYR A 179 13.77 14.36 21.03
CA TYR A 179 12.66 13.42 21.19
C TYR A 179 12.65 12.77 22.58
N LYS A 180 11.44 12.56 23.10
CA LYS A 180 11.18 11.84 24.36
C LYS A 180 11.96 10.53 24.44
N VAL A 181 12.66 10.32 25.55
CA VAL A 181 13.27 9.04 25.92
C VAL A 181 12.16 8.06 26.29
N LEU A 182 12.16 6.89 25.65
CA LEU A 182 11.21 5.81 25.90
C LEU A 182 11.73 4.81 26.93
N ALA A 183 13.04 4.57 26.94
CA ALA A 183 13.75 3.66 27.84
C ALA A 183 15.27 3.88 27.68
N GLU A 184 16.05 3.27 28.57
CA GLU A 184 17.51 3.22 28.47
C GLU A 184 18.01 1.78 28.57
N TYR A 185 19.11 1.48 27.89
CA TYR A 185 19.67 0.13 27.81
C TYR A 185 21.18 0.13 28.06
N ARG A 186 21.67 -0.84 28.84
CA ARG A 186 23.11 -1.01 29.09
C ARG A 186 23.83 -1.57 27.86
N PRO A 187 25.15 -1.33 27.71
CA PRO A 187 25.97 -2.03 26.73
C PRO A 187 25.83 -3.56 26.85
N GLY A 188 25.93 -4.26 25.73
CA GLY A 188 25.69 -5.70 25.62
C GLY A 188 24.22 -6.09 25.48
N THR A 189 23.26 -5.16 25.66
CA THR A 189 21.84 -5.47 25.45
C THR A 189 21.59 -5.87 23.99
N LYS A 190 21.05 -7.08 23.77
CA LYS A 190 20.64 -7.55 22.44
C LYS A 190 19.46 -6.75 21.91
N ILE A 191 19.57 -6.29 20.66
CA ILE A 191 18.58 -5.48 19.97
C ILE A 191 18.34 -6.01 18.55
N THR A 192 17.24 -5.57 17.94
CA THR A 192 16.94 -5.82 16.53
C THR A 192 16.90 -4.50 15.77
N VAL A 193 17.84 -4.28 14.86
CA VAL A 193 17.88 -3.08 14.02
C VAL A 193 16.89 -3.24 12.87
N LEU A 194 15.82 -2.44 12.89
CA LEU A 194 14.77 -2.45 11.88
C LEU A 194 15.16 -1.58 10.67
N GLN A 195 15.85 -0.46 10.89
CA GLN A 195 16.33 0.42 9.83
C GLN A 195 17.61 1.10 10.27
N TYR A 196 18.64 1.04 9.43
CA TYR A 196 19.86 1.81 9.61
C TYR A 196 19.68 3.23 9.11
N GLY A 197 20.22 4.18 9.85
CA GLY A 197 20.44 5.55 9.40
C GLY A 197 21.87 5.97 9.74
N SER A 198 22.34 7.06 9.13
CA SER A 198 23.68 7.59 9.36
C SER A 198 23.90 7.94 10.83
N GLU A 199 22.97 8.67 11.44
CA GLU A 199 23.06 9.10 12.84
C GLU A 199 22.17 8.31 13.79
N TRP A 200 21.01 7.86 13.32
CA TRP A 200 19.99 7.18 14.11
C TRP A 200 19.51 5.92 13.41
N CYS A 201 19.52 4.81 14.14
CA CYS A 201 18.87 3.58 13.72
C CYS A 201 17.51 3.44 14.40
N LYS A 202 16.52 2.96 13.66
CA LYS A 202 15.28 2.46 14.24
C LYS A 202 15.51 1.03 14.70
N ILE A 203 15.27 0.76 15.98
CA ILE A 203 15.54 -0.53 16.60
C ILE A 203 14.33 -1.02 17.41
N LYS A 204 14.26 -2.32 17.65
CA LYS A 204 13.34 -2.97 18.56
C LYS A 204 14.12 -3.65 19.69
N VAL A 205 13.70 -3.43 20.93
CA VAL A 205 14.33 -4.00 22.13
C VAL A 205 13.28 -4.09 23.25
N GLY A 206 13.21 -5.23 23.94
CA GLY A 206 12.27 -5.43 25.05
C GLY A 206 10.81 -5.08 24.71
N GLY A 207 10.35 -5.47 23.51
CA GLY A 207 8.99 -5.19 23.01
C GLY A 207 8.76 -3.75 22.52
N ARG A 208 9.68 -2.82 22.74
CA ARG A 208 9.56 -1.41 22.33
C ARG A 208 10.27 -1.17 21.00
N THR A 209 9.71 -0.28 20.17
CA THR A 209 10.34 0.23 18.96
C THR A 209 10.66 1.71 19.13
N GLY A 210 11.88 2.12 18.80
CA GLY A 210 12.33 3.51 18.90
C GLY A 210 13.60 3.75 18.11
N TYR A 211 14.27 4.85 18.39
CA TYR A 211 15.49 5.30 17.72
C TYR A 211 16.66 5.36 18.70
N MET A 212 17.79 4.80 18.30
CA MET A 212 19.05 4.81 19.05
C MET A 212 20.15 5.33 18.12
N MET A 213 21.10 6.10 18.65
CA MET A 213 22.17 6.64 17.82
C MET A 213 23.02 5.50 17.23
N THR A 214 23.33 5.60 15.94
CA THR A 214 24.04 4.57 15.17
C THR A 214 25.39 4.23 15.79
N ARG A 215 26.11 5.23 16.30
CA ARG A 215 27.41 5.04 16.98
C ARG A 215 27.37 4.13 18.22
N TYR A 216 26.19 3.91 18.79
CA TYR A 216 25.99 3.03 19.94
C TYR A 216 25.43 1.65 19.58
N ILE A 217 25.51 1.26 18.31
CA ILE A 217 25.04 -0.04 17.84
C ILE A 217 26.24 -0.83 17.32
N ASP A 218 26.38 -2.04 17.84
CA ASP A 218 27.35 -3.03 17.37
C ASP A 218 26.64 -4.15 16.61
N GLN A 219 27.19 -4.54 15.46
CA GLN A 219 26.63 -5.64 14.67
C GLN A 219 27.30 -6.98 14.96
N ASN A 220 28.34 -6.97 15.78
CA ASN A 220 29.12 -8.14 16.15
C ASN A 220 28.71 -8.70 17.52
#